data_AF-A0A7V6P1P8-F1
#
_entry.id   AF-A0A7V6P1P8-F1
#
_cell.length_a   1.000
_cell.length_b   1.000
_cell.length_c   1.000
_cell.angle_alpha   90.00
_cell.angle_beta   90.00
_cell.angle_gamma   90.00
#
_symmetry.space_group_name_H-M   'P 1'
#
loop_
_entity.id
_entity.type
_entity.pdbx_description
1 polymer ?
#
loop_
_entity_poly.entity_id
_entity_poly.type
_entity_poly.pdbx_seq_one_letter_code
_entity_poly.pdbx_strand_id
1 'polypeptide(L)'
;MIYIVRPGDTLFALARRFNTTIESIMALNNLTTVNLLVGQRLVIPLYTEVVVNVDRSNVRTGPGVNFPVKTVMVRGARLPVTGDVQGWYRVVLYDESDGWISANNVIRNVYGGQKPIVVNVGFYTLEEGPTLPSSFNSFVNNTAQISQLPLFMWRISQFNPTLVEKFGEFTDQEVRTLVAIAHRNNIKIMPVVHNLLYRPGGVTLAKEIVRELVRVPQNRTAFAFSLVRLIEQYNFDGVNIDIEDVYIEDSQNLSALYLEISRVLRSRGYYFSASVPARISDEPFNPFSDPFDYSVIGRAVDQFIVMLYNEFGWPGSPPGPPVTIGWMERVVRYTMTKMPAWKIVAAVSVFGFDFNLDTGRNTYVTYEMAVNRARNYGSEIIFDEKTQTPMFSYTDSEGNRHEVWFEDARSLKAKIGLAWRLGIRGVALWRLGMEDPGIWTMLANEVVVKKVY
;
A
#
# COMPACT_ATOMS: atom_id res chain seq x y z
N MET A 1 -7.88 9.33 20.59
CA MET A 1 -9.22 9.21 21.22
C MET A 1 -9.15 9.75 22.65
N ILE A 2 -10.16 10.47 23.15
CA ILE A 2 -10.23 10.87 24.56
C ILE A 2 -11.14 9.91 25.33
N TYR A 3 -10.64 9.39 26.44
CA TYR A 3 -11.36 8.55 27.39
C TYR A 3 -11.54 9.29 28.72
N ILE A 4 -12.70 9.15 29.35
CA ILE A 4 -12.98 9.71 30.67
C ILE A 4 -12.96 8.56 31.68
N VAL A 5 -12.05 8.63 32.65
CA VAL A 5 -11.85 7.61 33.70
C VAL A 5 -13.13 7.41 34.50
N ARG A 6 -13.51 6.15 34.69
CA ARG A 6 -14.69 5.72 35.43
C ARG A 6 -14.28 5.06 36.75
N PRO A 7 -15.20 4.97 37.74
CA PRO A 7 -14.94 4.23 38.97
C PRO A 7 -14.48 2.79 38.66
N GLY A 8 -13.36 2.37 39.27
CA GLY A 8 -12.78 1.04 39.08
C GLY A 8 -11.78 0.90 37.91
N ASP A 9 -11.62 1.94 37.08
CA ASP A 9 -10.60 1.91 36.02
C ASP A 9 -9.19 1.93 36.61
N THR A 10 -8.30 1.14 35.99
CA THR A 10 -6.86 1.16 36.23
C THR A 10 -6.13 1.30 34.90
N LEU A 11 -4.90 1.83 34.91
CA LEU A 11 -4.10 1.87 33.68
C LEU A 11 -3.91 0.49 33.06
N PHE A 12 -3.79 -0.56 33.88
CA PHE A 12 -3.71 -1.93 33.40
C PHE A 12 -4.98 -2.36 32.64
N ALA A 13 -6.16 -2.11 33.21
CA ALA A 13 -7.43 -2.45 32.57
C ALA A 13 -7.62 -1.66 31.27
N LEU A 14 -7.25 -0.38 31.25
CA LEU A 14 -7.33 0.47 30.06
C LEU A 14 -6.34 0.06 28.98
N ALA A 15 -5.09 -0.23 29.35
CA ALA A 15 -4.05 -0.72 28.43
C ALA A 15 -4.52 -2.00 27.71
N ARG A 16 -5.04 -2.97 28.47
CA ARG A 16 -5.61 -4.20 27.91
C ARG A 16 -6.83 -3.93 27.03
N ARG A 17 -7.73 -3.05 27.46
CA ARG A 17 -8.95 -2.70 26.71
C ARG A 17 -8.64 -2.08 25.35
N PHE A 18 -7.61 -1.25 25.28
CA PHE A 18 -7.28 -0.48 24.08
C PHE A 18 -6.09 -1.04 23.29
N ASN A 19 -5.62 -2.24 23.64
CA ASN A 19 -4.48 -2.90 23.00
C ASN A 19 -3.24 -1.98 22.93
N THR A 20 -2.88 -1.41 24.08
CA THR A 20 -1.72 -0.53 24.27
C THR A 20 -1.00 -0.89 25.57
N THR A 21 0.03 -0.13 25.96
CA THR A 21 0.77 -0.37 27.20
C THR A 21 0.48 0.72 28.23
N ILE A 22 0.72 0.40 29.51
CA ILE A 22 0.58 1.34 30.63
C ILE A 22 1.48 2.55 30.37
N GLU A 23 2.71 2.29 29.98
CA GLU A 23 3.77 3.24 29.73
C GLU A 23 3.44 4.15 28.54
N SER A 24 2.78 3.62 27.49
CA SER A 24 2.27 4.43 26.38
C SER A 24 1.14 5.36 26.83
N ILE A 25 0.20 4.88 27.66
CA ILE A 25 -0.85 5.75 28.22
C ILE A 25 -0.21 6.83 29.10
N MET A 26 0.71 6.46 29.99
CA MET A 26 1.38 7.43 30.87
C MET A 26 2.17 8.47 30.10
N ALA A 27 2.98 8.05 29.12
CA ALA A 27 3.80 8.94 28.31
C ALA A 27 2.93 9.94 27.51
N LEU A 28 1.84 9.48 26.92
CA LEU A 28 0.96 10.34 26.13
C LEU A 28 0.17 11.35 26.98
N ASN A 29 0.03 11.08 28.27
CA ASN A 29 -0.75 11.90 29.21
C ASN A 29 0.11 12.59 30.29
N ASN A 30 1.45 12.55 30.16
CA ASN A 30 2.39 13.09 31.13
C ASN A 30 2.13 12.62 32.58
N LEU A 31 1.72 11.36 32.75
CA LEU A 31 1.46 10.80 34.08
C LEU A 31 2.76 10.35 34.75
N THR A 32 2.94 10.71 36.01
CA THR A 32 4.06 10.28 36.85
C THR A 32 3.72 9.13 37.79
N THR A 33 2.42 8.78 37.91
CA THR A 33 1.93 7.69 38.77
C THR A 33 0.89 6.87 38.02
N VAL A 34 0.64 5.64 38.50
CA VAL A 34 -0.38 4.75 37.94
C VAL A 34 -1.80 5.00 38.47
N ASN A 35 -1.94 5.88 39.45
CA ASN A 35 -3.22 6.19 40.07
C ASN A 35 -4.04 7.11 39.16
N LEU A 36 -5.31 6.76 38.95
CA LEU A 36 -6.24 7.53 38.13
C LEU A 36 -7.31 8.16 39.00
N LEU A 37 -7.73 9.37 38.63
CA LEU A 37 -8.86 10.06 39.26
C LEU A 37 -10.12 9.86 38.42
N VAL A 38 -11.24 9.54 39.06
CA VAL A 38 -12.53 9.46 38.37
C VAL A 38 -12.84 10.81 37.72
N GLY A 39 -13.24 10.80 36.45
CA GLY A 39 -13.47 12.00 35.64
C GLY A 39 -12.22 12.54 34.92
N GLN A 40 -11.02 12.02 35.22
CA GLN A 40 -9.79 12.39 34.51
C GLN A 40 -9.90 12.06 33.02
N ARG A 41 -9.44 12.98 32.17
CA ARG A 41 -9.40 12.81 30.72
C ARG A 41 -8.05 12.24 30.31
N LEU A 42 -8.07 11.13 29.59
CA LEU A 42 -6.89 10.47 29.04
C LEU A 42 -6.96 10.44 27.52
N VAL A 43 -5.89 10.83 26.85
CA VAL A 43 -5.66 10.52 25.45
C VAL A 43 -5.19 9.07 25.38
N ILE A 44 -5.97 8.22 24.71
CA ILE A 44 -5.63 6.82 24.51
C ILE A 44 -4.71 6.71 23.29
N PRO A 45 -3.52 6.08 23.44
CA PRO A 45 -2.64 5.78 22.31
C PRO A 45 -3.37 4.96 21.26
N LEU A 46 -3.29 5.40 20.00
CA LEU A 46 -3.81 4.67 18.84
C LEU A 46 -2.72 3.84 18.16
N TYR A 47 -1.47 4.27 18.29
CA TYR A 47 -0.31 3.56 17.75
C TYR A 47 0.91 3.85 18.61
N THR A 48 1.69 2.82 18.90
CA THR A 48 3.01 2.92 19.54
C THR A 48 4.00 2.17 18.66
N GLU A 49 5.15 2.78 18.45
CA GLU A 49 6.26 2.13 17.75
C GLU A 49 7.58 2.43 18.47
N VAL A 50 8.60 1.67 18.08
CA VAL A 50 9.99 1.95 18.39
C VAL A 50 10.78 2.13 17.12
N VAL A 51 11.74 3.06 17.15
CA VAL A 51 12.67 3.33 16.04
C VAL A 51 14.07 2.91 16.49
N VAL A 52 14.72 2.06 15.71
CA VAL A 52 16.08 1.61 16.00
C VAL A 52 17.07 2.77 15.91
N ASN A 53 17.80 3.03 17.00
CA ASN A 53 18.72 4.16 17.14
C ASN A 53 20.21 3.76 17.18
N VAL A 54 20.50 2.49 16.91
CA VAL A 54 21.84 1.92 16.74
C VAL A 54 21.96 1.33 15.35
N ASP A 55 23.18 1.06 14.86
CA ASP A 55 23.37 0.59 13.48
C ASP A 55 22.67 -0.74 13.21
N ARG A 56 22.73 -1.65 14.19
CA ARG A 56 22.05 -2.94 14.15
C ARG A 56 21.53 -3.30 15.53
N SER A 57 20.28 -3.74 15.61
CA SER A 57 19.69 -4.26 16.86
C SER A 57 19.07 -5.63 16.64
N ASN A 58 19.39 -6.57 17.52
CA ASN A 58 18.81 -7.90 17.51
C ASN A 58 17.36 -7.83 17.99
N VAL A 59 16.47 -8.47 17.24
CA VAL A 59 15.14 -8.85 17.71
C VAL A 59 15.21 -10.32 18.11
N ARG A 60 14.74 -10.63 19.32
CA ARG A 60 14.87 -11.95 19.94
C ARG A 60 13.53 -12.63 20.14
N THR A 61 13.56 -13.94 20.39
CA THR A 61 12.34 -14.72 20.67
C THR A 61 11.75 -14.47 22.07
N GLY A 62 12.51 -13.82 22.97
CA GLY A 62 12.06 -13.46 24.32
C GLY A 62 12.79 -12.23 24.89
N PRO A 63 12.31 -11.67 26.03
CA PRO A 63 12.82 -10.45 26.63
C PRO A 63 14.15 -10.69 27.38
N GLY A 64 15.27 -10.70 26.66
CA GLY A 64 16.58 -10.86 27.26
C GLY A 64 17.67 -11.27 26.28
N VAL A 65 18.93 -10.99 26.62
CA VAL A 65 20.08 -11.32 25.75
C VAL A 65 20.34 -12.82 25.60
N ASN A 66 19.82 -13.63 26.51
CA ASN A 66 19.96 -15.09 26.51
C ASN A 66 18.98 -15.79 25.54
N PHE A 67 17.96 -15.09 25.04
CA PHE A 67 17.04 -15.66 24.05
C PHE A 67 17.66 -15.64 22.65
N PRO A 68 17.39 -16.67 21.80
CA PRO A 68 17.84 -16.69 20.42
C PRO A 68 17.50 -15.41 19.64
N VAL A 69 18.44 -15.00 18.78
CA VAL A 69 18.20 -13.92 17.82
C VAL A 69 17.26 -14.46 16.73
N LYS A 70 16.13 -13.80 16.56
CA LYS A 70 15.14 -14.10 15.52
C LYS A 70 15.46 -13.38 14.21
N THR A 71 15.78 -12.09 14.31
CA THR A 71 16.18 -11.27 13.17
C THR A 71 16.98 -10.05 13.63
N VAL A 72 17.50 -9.25 12.70
CA VAL A 72 18.27 -8.04 12.98
C VAL A 72 17.69 -6.87 12.21
N MET A 73 17.39 -5.79 12.94
CA MET A 73 16.88 -4.54 12.39
C MET A 73 18.00 -3.53 12.27
N VAL A 74 17.95 -2.69 11.23
CA VAL A 74 18.94 -1.61 11.02
C VAL A 74 18.47 -0.29 11.62
N ARG A 75 19.38 0.66 11.80
CA ARG A 75 19.06 2.04 12.19
C ARG A 75 17.91 2.60 11.36
N GLY A 76 16.95 3.25 12.02
CA GLY A 76 15.77 3.83 11.39
C GLY A 76 14.64 2.84 11.13
N ALA A 77 14.87 1.52 11.25
CA ALA A 77 13.78 0.55 11.21
C ALA A 77 12.76 0.85 12.30
N ARG A 78 11.48 0.78 11.94
CA ARG A 78 10.36 1.11 12.84
C ARG A 78 9.57 -0.15 13.13
N LEU A 79 9.21 -0.39 14.38
CA LEU A 79 8.49 -1.58 14.78
C LEU A 79 7.31 -1.22 15.69
N PRO A 80 6.08 -1.66 15.38
CA PRO A 80 4.95 -1.52 16.28
C PRO A 80 5.24 -2.19 17.62
N VAL A 81 4.80 -1.58 18.71
CA VAL A 81 4.93 -2.12 20.07
C VAL A 81 3.58 -2.63 20.56
N THR A 82 3.56 -3.86 21.07
CA THR A 82 2.37 -4.51 21.64
C THR A 82 2.48 -4.79 23.13
N GLY A 83 3.65 -4.58 23.72
CA GLY A 83 3.89 -4.78 25.14
C GLY A 83 5.32 -4.46 25.54
N ASP A 84 5.59 -4.55 26.83
CA ASP A 84 6.93 -4.37 27.39
C ASP A 84 7.11 -5.20 28.65
N VAL A 85 8.35 -5.63 28.88
CA VAL A 85 8.78 -6.38 30.06
C VAL A 85 10.22 -5.99 30.37
N GLN A 86 10.46 -5.42 31.56
CA GLN A 86 11.81 -5.24 32.15
C GLN A 86 12.87 -4.70 31.17
N GLY A 87 12.59 -3.56 30.50
CA GLY A 87 13.54 -2.94 29.57
C GLY A 87 13.59 -3.56 28.17
N TRP A 88 12.60 -4.39 27.83
CA TRP A 88 12.40 -4.95 26.49
C TRP A 88 10.99 -4.61 25.98
N TYR A 89 10.90 -4.26 24.71
CA TYR A 89 9.62 -4.07 24.01
C TYR A 89 9.27 -5.32 23.20
N ARG A 90 8.04 -5.81 23.36
CA ARG A 90 7.43 -6.76 22.43
C ARG A 90 7.02 -6.00 21.18
N VAL A 91 7.50 -6.46 20.03
CA VAL A 91 7.34 -5.80 18.74
C VAL A 91 6.79 -6.73 17.68
N VAL A 92 6.07 -6.18 16.71
CA VAL A 92 5.52 -6.93 15.57
C VAL A 92 6.42 -6.79 14.35
N LEU A 93 6.73 -7.92 13.73
CA LEU A 93 7.58 -8.04 12.55
C LEU A 93 6.76 -8.04 11.25
N TYR A 94 7.45 -7.86 10.11
CA TYR A 94 6.89 -7.80 8.75
C TYR A 94 6.06 -9.04 8.36
N ASP A 95 6.36 -10.19 8.98
CA ASP A 95 5.67 -11.47 8.85
C ASP A 95 4.53 -11.64 9.88
N GLU A 96 4.13 -10.55 10.56
CA GLU A 96 3.11 -10.51 11.63
C GLU A 96 3.46 -11.29 12.89
N SER A 97 4.67 -11.85 12.96
CA SER A 97 5.13 -12.55 14.14
C SER A 97 5.68 -11.58 15.19
N ASP A 98 5.64 -12.00 16.45
CA ASP A 98 6.22 -11.22 17.54
C ASP A 98 7.74 -11.40 17.65
N GLY A 99 8.38 -10.39 18.23
CA GLY A 99 9.76 -10.43 18.71
C GLY A 99 9.99 -9.48 19.88
N TRP A 100 11.20 -9.48 20.41
CA TRP A 100 11.59 -8.63 21.53
C TRP A 100 12.84 -7.84 21.22
N ILE A 101 12.78 -6.53 21.42
CA ILE A 101 13.90 -5.60 21.19
C ILE A 101 14.24 -4.83 22.46
N SER A 102 15.54 -4.61 22.70
CA SER A 102 16.00 -3.90 23.89
C SER A 102 15.61 -2.42 23.82
N ALA A 103 15.04 -1.90 24.92
CA ALA A 103 14.70 -0.49 25.04
C ALA A 103 15.94 0.43 24.91
N ASN A 104 17.13 -0.05 25.24
CA ASN A 104 18.37 0.73 25.14
C ASN A 104 18.81 1.01 23.70
N ASN A 105 18.30 0.22 22.74
CA ASN A 105 18.70 0.32 21.33
C ASN A 105 17.70 1.11 20.49
N VAL A 106 16.61 1.60 21.08
CA VAL A 106 15.48 2.17 20.35
C VAL A 106 14.93 3.43 21.01
N ILE A 107 14.27 4.26 20.21
CA ILE A 107 13.49 5.41 20.67
C ILE A 107 12.01 5.04 20.54
N ARG A 108 11.23 5.18 21.62
CA ARG A 108 9.79 4.91 21.61
C ARG A 108 9.01 6.17 21.21
N ASN A 109 8.08 5.99 20.27
CA ASN A 109 7.13 7.02 19.85
C ASN A 109 5.69 6.57 20.14
N VAL A 110 4.86 7.47 20.69
CA VAL A 110 3.47 7.20 21.06
C VAL A 110 2.55 8.22 20.38
N TYR A 111 1.52 7.75 19.68
CA TYR A 111 0.65 8.59 18.87
C TYR A 111 -0.81 8.47 19.32
N GLY A 112 -1.45 9.62 19.58
CA GLY A 112 -2.85 9.72 20.02
C GLY A 112 -3.87 10.00 18.92
N GLY A 113 -3.41 10.10 17.66
CA GLY A 113 -4.22 10.44 16.49
C GLY A 113 -4.22 11.91 16.09
N GLN A 114 -3.22 12.70 16.52
CA GLN A 114 -3.04 14.09 16.11
C GLN A 114 -2.64 14.22 14.63
N LYS A 115 -2.01 13.18 14.08
CA LYS A 115 -1.67 12.99 12.68
C LYS A 115 -2.43 11.77 12.14
N PRO A 116 -2.76 11.72 10.84
CA PRO A 116 -3.23 10.49 10.20
C PRO A 116 -2.31 9.31 10.51
N ILE A 117 -2.87 8.18 10.94
CA ILE A 117 -2.14 6.93 11.16
C ILE A 117 -2.61 5.95 10.09
N VAL A 118 -1.78 5.72 9.06
CA VAL A 118 -2.18 4.93 7.89
C VAL A 118 -1.06 3.99 7.46
N VAL A 119 -1.42 2.90 6.80
CA VAL A 119 -0.49 2.10 6.00
C VAL A 119 -0.15 2.89 4.73
N ASN A 120 1.13 2.90 4.35
CA ASN A 120 1.58 3.43 3.07
C ASN A 120 2.21 2.29 2.26
N VAL A 121 1.55 1.88 1.18
CA VAL A 121 2.04 0.84 0.27
C VAL A 121 2.77 1.51 -0.89
N GLY A 122 3.98 1.10 -1.22
CA GLY A 122 4.70 1.60 -2.38
C GLY A 122 4.84 0.51 -3.43
N PHE A 123 4.21 0.65 -4.60
CA PHE A 123 4.41 -0.31 -5.67
C PHE A 123 5.77 -0.10 -6.34
N TYR A 124 6.51 -1.19 -6.45
CA TYR A 124 7.83 -1.22 -7.05
C TYR A 124 7.75 -1.75 -8.48
N THR A 125 8.39 -1.06 -9.41
CA THR A 125 8.64 -1.55 -10.77
C THR A 125 10.12 -1.43 -11.12
N LEU A 126 10.50 -2.16 -12.16
CA LEU A 126 11.73 -1.93 -12.89
C LEU A 126 11.63 -0.61 -13.69
N GLU A 127 12.77 -0.23 -14.28
CA GLU A 127 12.81 0.86 -15.26
C GLU A 127 11.96 0.51 -16.49
N GLU A 128 11.23 1.50 -17.00
CA GLU A 128 10.34 1.35 -18.14
C GLU A 128 10.72 2.34 -19.25
N GLY A 129 11.40 1.81 -20.28
CA GLY A 129 11.91 2.64 -21.36
C GLY A 129 12.94 3.68 -20.87
N PRO A 130 13.26 4.70 -21.70
CA PRO A 130 14.29 5.67 -21.38
C PRO A 130 13.86 6.77 -20.41
N THR A 131 12.55 6.86 -20.08
CA THR A 131 11.97 8.03 -19.41
C THR A 131 11.37 7.74 -18.04
N LEU A 132 11.03 6.48 -17.73
CA LEU A 132 10.40 6.13 -16.46
C LEU A 132 11.37 5.36 -15.58
N PRO A 133 11.87 5.96 -14.49
CA PRO A 133 12.93 5.37 -13.69
C PRO A 133 12.44 4.12 -12.93
N SER A 134 13.40 3.28 -12.56
CA SER A 134 13.20 2.20 -11.58
C SER A 134 12.79 2.74 -10.22
N SER A 135 11.96 2.00 -9.50
CA SER A 135 11.55 2.30 -8.12
C SER A 135 12.68 2.18 -7.08
N PHE A 136 13.83 1.63 -7.43
CA PHE A 136 14.90 1.29 -6.48
C PHE A 136 15.31 2.46 -5.58
N ASN A 137 15.67 3.61 -6.16
CA ASN A 137 16.15 4.76 -5.39
C ASN A 137 15.06 5.33 -4.49
N SER A 138 13.82 5.42 -4.99
CA SER A 138 12.67 5.85 -4.20
C SER A 138 12.44 4.91 -3.01
N PHE A 139 12.53 3.59 -3.20
CA PHE A 139 12.38 2.63 -2.13
C PHE A 139 13.49 2.73 -1.07
N VAL A 140 14.76 2.64 -1.46
CA VAL A 140 15.87 2.53 -0.50
C VAL A 140 16.08 3.81 0.31
N ASN A 141 15.74 4.98 -0.25
CA ASN A 141 15.86 6.26 0.44
C ASN A 141 14.69 6.53 1.41
N ASN A 142 13.56 5.81 1.27
CA ASN A 142 12.33 6.13 1.98
C ASN A 142 11.75 4.95 2.78
N THR A 143 12.59 3.98 3.16
CA THR A 143 12.17 2.78 3.90
C THR A 143 11.38 3.10 5.17
N ALA A 144 11.69 4.19 5.87
CA ALA A 144 10.97 4.62 7.07
C ALA A 144 9.48 4.91 6.81
N GLN A 145 9.13 5.35 5.60
CA GLN A 145 7.78 5.78 5.22
C GLN A 145 7.04 4.78 4.33
N ILE A 146 7.54 3.55 4.20
CA ILE A 146 6.91 2.48 3.42
C ILE A 146 6.51 1.35 4.37
N SER A 147 5.23 0.98 4.39
CA SER A 147 4.72 -0.14 5.18
C SER A 147 4.83 -1.47 4.45
N GLN A 148 4.57 -1.46 3.14
CA GLN A 148 4.54 -2.64 2.28
C GLN A 148 5.12 -2.32 0.90
N LEU A 149 5.74 -3.30 0.27
CA LEU A 149 6.39 -3.18 -1.04
C LEU A 149 5.97 -4.32 -1.99
N PRO A 150 4.84 -4.19 -2.71
CA PRO A 150 4.47 -5.09 -3.79
C PRO A 150 5.38 -4.89 -5.00
N LEU A 151 5.97 -5.96 -5.51
CA LEU A 151 6.91 -5.96 -6.64
C LEU A 151 6.21 -6.36 -7.95
N PHE A 152 5.98 -5.40 -8.86
CA PHE A 152 5.39 -5.65 -10.18
C PHE A 152 6.43 -6.24 -11.14
N MET A 153 6.74 -7.52 -10.93
CA MET A 153 7.85 -8.23 -11.60
C MET A 153 7.49 -9.68 -11.98
N TRP A 154 6.23 -10.10 -11.80
CA TRP A 154 5.74 -11.42 -12.18
C TRP A 154 4.37 -11.35 -12.84
N ARG A 155 4.11 -12.32 -13.70
CA ARG A 155 2.81 -12.50 -14.36
C ARG A 155 2.39 -13.95 -14.46
N ILE A 156 1.10 -14.16 -14.69
CA ILE A 156 0.55 -15.45 -15.08
C ILE A 156 1.20 -15.88 -16.40
N SER A 157 1.70 -17.11 -16.48
CA SER A 157 2.42 -17.53 -17.67
C SER A 157 1.51 -17.58 -18.89
N GLN A 158 1.98 -16.98 -19.99
CA GLN A 158 1.25 -16.95 -21.25
C GLN A 158 1.11 -18.33 -21.90
N PHE A 159 1.96 -19.30 -21.50
CA PHE A 159 1.98 -20.65 -22.07
C PHE A 159 1.35 -21.69 -21.13
N ASN A 160 1.32 -21.42 -19.82
CA ASN A 160 0.66 -22.28 -18.86
C ASN A 160 0.02 -21.43 -17.74
N PRO A 161 -1.31 -21.18 -17.79
CA PRO A 161 -1.98 -20.29 -16.84
C PRO A 161 -1.88 -20.74 -15.38
N THR A 162 -1.50 -22.00 -15.11
CA THR A 162 -1.30 -22.51 -13.76
C THR A 162 0.07 -22.19 -13.16
N LEU A 163 0.95 -21.53 -13.92
CA LEU A 163 2.30 -21.16 -13.51
C LEU A 163 2.47 -19.64 -13.51
N VAL A 164 3.51 -19.19 -12.80
CA VAL A 164 3.95 -17.80 -12.75
C VAL A 164 5.30 -17.69 -13.46
N GLU A 165 5.48 -16.63 -14.26
CA GLU A 165 6.73 -16.30 -14.93
C GLU A 165 7.22 -14.90 -14.56
N LYS A 166 8.52 -14.65 -14.74
CA LYS A 166 9.10 -13.31 -14.56
C LYS A 166 8.52 -12.34 -15.59
N PHE A 167 8.29 -11.11 -15.17
CA PHE A 167 7.95 -9.99 -16.02
C PHE A 167 9.05 -8.93 -15.91
N GLY A 168 9.82 -8.77 -16.99
CA GLY A 168 11.02 -7.93 -17.02
C GLY A 168 12.31 -8.72 -16.78
N GLU A 169 13.44 -8.04 -16.95
CA GLU A 169 14.78 -8.62 -16.84
C GLU A 169 15.37 -8.33 -15.45
N PHE A 170 15.61 -9.38 -14.68
CA PHE A 170 16.22 -9.30 -13.36
C PHE A 170 16.75 -10.65 -12.88
N THR A 171 17.77 -10.57 -12.04
CA THR A 171 18.42 -11.71 -11.39
C THR A 171 17.72 -12.08 -10.07
N ASP A 172 17.87 -13.34 -9.67
CA ASP A 172 17.37 -13.79 -8.37
C ASP A 172 18.07 -13.07 -7.20
N GLN A 173 19.31 -12.64 -7.40
CA GLN A 173 20.08 -11.90 -6.40
C GLN A 173 19.54 -10.49 -6.16
N GLU A 174 19.07 -9.80 -7.20
CA GLU A 174 18.42 -8.49 -7.06
C GLU A 174 17.13 -8.61 -6.24
N VAL A 175 16.31 -9.63 -6.49
CA VAL A 175 15.09 -9.89 -5.69
C VAL A 175 15.45 -10.17 -4.23
N ARG A 176 16.44 -11.04 -3.98
CA ARG A 176 16.90 -11.34 -2.60
C ARG A 176 17.44 -10.10 -1.90
N THR A 177 18.04 -9.17 -2.63
CA THR A 177 18.53 -7.89 -2.09
C THR A 177 17.37 -6.99 -1.67
N LEU A 178 16.34 -6.86 -2.50
CA LEU A 178 15.12 -6.12 -2.16
C LEU A 178 14.44 -6.69 -0.92
N VAL A 179 14.29 -8.01 -0.85
CA VAL A 179 13.71 -8.72 0.31
C VAL A 179 14.53 -8.44 1.58
N ALA A 180 15.86 -8.54 1.50
CA ALA A 180 16.73 -8.26 2.65
C ALA A 180 16.64 -6.81 3.13
N ILE A 181 16.53 -5.83 2.23
CA ILE A 181 16.36 -4.41 2.60
C ILE A 181 15.00 -4.21 3.28
N ALA A 182 13.92 -4.77 2.71
CA ALA A 182 12.58 -4.65 3.25
C ALA A 182 12.48 -5.26 4.66
N HIS A 183 12.92 -6.50 4.84
CA HIS A 183 12.86 -7.21 6.12
C HIS A 183 13.67 -6.52 7.22
N ARG A 184 14.87 -6.02 6.91
CA ARG A 184 15.71 -5.26 7.87
C ARG A 184 15.12 -3.92 8.30
N ASN A 185 14.16 -3.39 7.53
CA ASN A 185 13.43 -2.15 7.80
C ASN A 185 11.97 -2.39 8.24
N ASN A 186 11.64 -3.65 8.54
CA ASN A 186 10.30 -4.08 8.95
C ASN A 186 9.19 -3.74 7.94
N ILE A 187 9.46 -3.98 6.66
CA ILE A 187 8.55 -3.75 5.54
C ILE A 187 8.08 -5.10 5.02
N LYS A 188 6.76 -5.26 4.88
CA LYS A 188 6.19 -6.46 4.27
C LYS A 188 6.41 -6.42 2.75
N ILE A 189 7.07 -7.42 2.19
CA ILE A 189 7.41 -7.49 0.76
C ILE A 189 6.77 -8.70 0.10
N MET A 190 6.22 -8.50 -1.10
CA MET A 190 5.47 -9.53 -1.82
C MET A 190 5.59 -9.35 -3.34
N PRO A 191 5.52 -10.42 -4.14
CA PRO A 191 5.40 -10.29 -5.57
C PRO A 191 3.97 -9.84 -5.92
N VAL A 192 3.85 -8.96 -6.90
CA VAL A 192 2.61 -8.79 -7.66
C VAL A 192 2.62 -9.80 -8.79
N VAL A 193 1.52 -10.53 -8.96
CA VAL A 193 1.31 -11.44 -10.08
C VAL A 193 0.12 -10.94 -10.90
N HIS A 194 0.41 -10.42 -12.10
CA HIS A 194 -0.58 -9.84 -13.00
C HIS A 194 -0.87 -10.69 -14.24
N ASN A 195 -1.89 -10.37 -15.04
CA ASN A 195 -2.17 -11.03 -16.33
C ASN A 195 -1.84 -10.18 -17.57
N LEU A 196 -1.41 -8.93 -17.39
CA LEU A 196 -1.12 -8.00 -18.49
C LEU A 196 -0.06 -8.52 -19.49
N LEU A 197 -0.35 -8.31 -20.78
CA LEU A 197 0.53 -8.61 -21.92
C LEU A 197 0.68 -7.37 -22.81
N TYR A 198 1.82 -6.69 -22.70
CA TYR A 198 2.13 -5.46 -23.45
C TYR A 198 2.54 -5.74 -24.90
N ARG A 199 1.56 -6.13 -25.73
CA ARG A 199 1.72 -6.35 -27.18
C ARG A 199 0.39 -6.19 -27.93
N PRO A 200 0.40 -5.98 -29.26
CA PRO A 200 -0.81 -6.05 -30.07
C PRO A 200 -1.58 -7.37 -29.83
N GLY A 201 -2.89 -7.28 -29.60
CA GLY A 201 -3.74 -8.44 -29.25
C GLY A 201 -3.51 -9.00 -27.84
N GLY A 202 -2.64 -8.38 -27.03
CA GLY A 202 -2.28 -8.84 -25.70
C GLY A 202 -3.45 -8.86 -24.72
N VAL A 203 -4.35 -7.88 -24.77
CA VAL A 203 -5.55 -7.83 -23.92
C VAL A 203 -6.45 -9.04 -24.15
N THR A 204 -6.79 -9.35 -25.40
CA THR A 204 -7.62 -10.52 -25.74
C THR A 204 -6.99 -11.81 -25.25
N LEU A 205 -5.68 -11.98 -25.47
CA LEU A 205 -4.99 -13.18 -25.00
C LEU A 205 -4.92 -13.26 -23.45
N ALA A 206 -4.69 -12.13 -22.77
CA ALA A 206 -4.70 -12.07 -21.31
C ALA A 206 -6.06 -12.50 -20.73
N LYS A 207 -7.16 -12.10 -21.38
CA LYS A 207 -8.51 -12.56 -21.04
C LYS A 207 -8.68 -14.07 -21.19
N GLU A 208 -8.20 -14.65 -22.30
CA GLU A 208 -8.26 -16.10 -22.50
C GLU A 208 -7.39 -16.89 -21.51
N ILE A 209 -6.22 -16.35 -21.15
CA ILE A 209 -5.36 -16.92 -20.10
C ILE A 209 -6.09 -16.98 -18.76
N VAL A 210 -6.79 -15.90 -18.38
CA VAL A 210 -7.58 -15.87 -17.15
C VAL A 210 -8.74 -16.86 -17.24
N ARG A 211 -9.47 -16.90 -18.35
CA ARG A 211 -10.55 -17.86 -18.58
C ARG A 211 -10.07 -19.30 -18.36
N GLU A 212 -8.95 -19.67 -18.98
CA GLU A 212 -8.37 -21.01 -18.81
C GLU A 212 -7.90 -21.29 -17.38
N LEU A 213 -7.29 -20.30 -16.72
CA LEU A 213 -6.90 -20.40 -15.31
C LEU A 213 -8.11 -20.71 -14.42
N VAL A 214 -9.20 -19.99 -14.61
CA VAL A 214 -10.35 -20.06 -13.69
C VAL A 214 -11.32 -21.19 -14.03
N ARG A 215 -11.26 -21.74 -15.25
CA ARG A 215 -12.21 -22.73 -15.82
C ARG A 215 -12.51 -23.93 -14.91
N VAL A 216 -11.48 -24.53 -14.31
CA VAL A 216 -11.64 -25.73 -13.47
C VAL A 216 -10.90 -25.59 -12.11
N PRO A 217 -11.41 -26.20 -11.02
CA PRO A 217 -10.78 -26.11 -9.69
C PRO A 217 -9.31 -26.54 -9.65
N GLN A 218 -8.91 -27.48 -10.49
CA GLN A 218 -7.55 -28.01 -10.58
C GLN A 218 -6.57 -26.93 -11.03
N ASN A 219 -6.94 -26.10 -12.01
CA ASN A 219 -6.10 -25.02 -12.51
C ASN A 219 -5.90 -23.96 -11.43
N ARG A 220 -6.97 -23.56 -10.75
CA ARG A 220 -6.94 -22.60 -9.63
C ARG A 220 -6.05 -23.09 -8.48
N THR A 221 -6.18 -24.38 -8.13
CA THR A 221 -5.36 -25.01 -7.09
C THR A 221 -3.88 -25.08 -7.50
N ALA A 222 -3.59 -25.50 -8.74
CA ALA A 222 -2.22 -25.56 -9.26
C ALA A 222 -1.55 -24.19 -9.28
N PHE A 223 -2.30 -23.15 -9.70
CA PHE A 223 -1.84 -21.77 -9.65
C PHE A 223 -1.56 -21.31 -8.23
N ALA A 224 -2.46 -21.56 -7.27
CA ALA A 224 -2.24 -21.22 -5.87
C ALA A 224 -0.97 -21.86 -5.31
N PHE A 225 -0.66 -23.11 -5.67
CA PHE A 225 0.61 -23.75 -5.30
C PHE A 225 1.82 -23.16 -6.04
N SER A 226 1.65 -22.64 -7.26
CA SER A 226 2.70 -21.88 -7.94
C SER A 226 3.04 -20.58 -7.22
N LEU A 227 2.04 -19.89 -6.65
CA LEU A 227 2.26 -18.72 -5.80
C LEU A 227 3.05 -19.08 -4.55
N VAL A 228 2.70 -20.19 -3.89
CA VAL A 228 3.46 -20.68 -2.71
C VAL A 228 4.93 -20.92 -3.05
N ARG A 229 5.22 -21.57 -4.18
CA ARG A 229 6.61 -21.79 -4.62
C ARG A 229 7.37 -20.48 -4.84
N LEU A 230 6.72 -19.48 -5.44
CA LEU A 230 7.32 -18.17 -5.64
C LEU A 230 7.62 -17.47 -4.31
N ILE A 231 6.67 -17.53 -3.37
CA ILE A 231 6.82 -16.97 -2.02
C ILE A 231 8.02 -17.60 -1.32
N GLU A 232 8.09 -18.94 -1.30
CA GLU A 232 9.15 -19.70 -0.63
C GLU A 232 10.53 -19.51 -1.29
N GLN A 233 10.58 -19.40 -2.63
CA GLN A 233 11.84 -19.23 -3.36
C GLN A 233 12.60 -17.97 -2.93
N TYR A 234 11.88 -16.87 -2.68
CA TYR A 234 12.46 -15.56 -2.39
C TYR A 234 12.26 -15.09 -0.95
N ASN A 235 11.59 -15.88 -0.11
CA ASN A 235 11.24 -15.50 1.25
C ASN A 235 10.34 -14.24 1.29
N PHE A 236 9.30 -14.22 0.45
CA PHE A 236 8.26 -13.18 0.51
C PHE A 236 7.30 -13.42 1.67
N ASP A 237 6.59 -12.38 2.08
CA ASP A 237 5.65 -12.44 3.21
C ASP A 237 4.23 -12.82 2.79
N GLY A 238 4.01 -12.99 1.47
CA GLY A 238 2.70 -13.17 0.87
C GLY A 238 2.70 -12.89 -0.62
N VAL A 239 1.53 -12.60 -1.19
CA VAL A 239 1.34 -12.24 -2.60
C VAL A 239 0.34 -11.10 -2.77
N ASN A 240 0.52 -10.31 -3.83
CA ASN A 240 -0.50 -9.43 -4.37
C ASN A 240 -0.97 -9.97 -5.73
N ILE A 241 -2.28 -10.20 -5.88
CA ILE A 241 -2.87 -10.62 -7.16
C ILE A 241 -3.44 -9.40 -7.87
N ASP A 242 -3.06 -9.24 -9.13
CA ASP A 242 -3.42 -8.09 -9.96
C ASP A 242 -3.97 -8.55 -11.32
N ILE A 243 -5.13 -9.19 -11.27
CA ILE A 243 -5.83 -9.64 -12.47
C ILE A 243 -6.71 -8.49 -12.95
N GLU A 244 -6.53 -8.09 -14.20
CA GLU A 244 -7.28 -7.05 -14.90
C GLU A 244 -7.93 -7.62 -16.17
N ASP A 245 -8.83 -6.87 -16.81
CA ASP A 245 -9.47 -7.25 -18.08
C ASP A 245 -9.95 -8.71 -18.08
N VAL A 246 -11.13 -8.97 -17.52
CA VAL A 246 -11.71 -10.33 -17.44
C VAL A 246 -13.04 -10.37 -18.20
N TYR A 247 -13.40 -11.53 -18.74
CA TYR A 247 -14.73 -11.75 -19.29
C TYR A 247 -15.77 -11.76 -18.18
N ILE A 248 -16.92 -11.11 -18.41
CA ILE A 248 -17.98 -11.04 -17.40
C ILE A 248 -18.55 -12.43 -17.06
N GLU A 249 -18.54 -13.33 -18.05
CA GLU A 249 -18.95 -14.73 -17.93
C GLU A 249 -18.08 -15.52 -16.94
N ASP A 250 -16.83 -15.07 -16.73
CA ASP A 250 -15.87 -15.73 -15.85
C ASP A 250 -15.87 -15.15 -14.42
N SER A 251 -16.75 -14.20 -14.10
CA SER A 251 -16.81 -13.52 -12.78
C SER A 251 -16.92 -14.50 -11.59
N GLN A 252 -17.79 -15.51 -11.68
CA GLN A 252 -17.96 -16.49 -10.59
C GLN A 252 -16.73 -17.38 -10.43
N ASN A 253 -16.11 -17.77 -11.54
CA ASN A 253 -14.91 -18.59 -11.54
C ASN A 253 -13.69 -17.81 -11.03
N LEU A 254 -13.59 -16.52 -11.38
CA LEU A 254 -12.62 -15.59 -10.81
C LEU A 254 -12.79 -15.48 -9.29
N SER A 255 -14.01 -15.32 -8.81
CA SER A 255 -14.31 -15.29 -7.37
C SER A 255 -13.88 -16.59 -6.67
N ALA A 256 -14.07 -17.74 -7.32
CA ALA A 256 -13.59 -19.03 -6.82
C ALA A 256 -12.06 -19.13 -6.79
N LEU A 257 -11.34 -18.47 -7.69
CA LEU A 257 -9.87 -18.39 -7.67
C LEU A 257 -9.37 -17.67 -6.40
N TYR A 258 -9.95 -16.51 -6.08
CA TYR A 258 -9.57 -15.77 -4.87
C TYR A 258 -9.80 -16.60 -3.60
N LEU A 259 -10.93 -17.30 -3.50
CA LEU A 259 -11.20 -18.18 -2.37
C LEU A 259 -10.20 -19.35 -2.29
N GLU A 260 -9.83 -19.94 -3.42
CA GLU A 260 -8.86 -21.04 -3.48
C GLU A 260 -7.45 -20.59 -3.05
N ILE A 261 -6.99 -19.44 -3.57
CA ILE A 261 -5.71 -18.84 -3.16
C ILE A 261 -5.70 -18.57 -1.66
N SER A 262 -6.77 -17.96 -1.13
CA SER A 262 -6.91 -17.67 0.31
C SER A 262 -6.79 -18.94 1.15
N ARG A 263 -7.49 -20.02 0.77
CA ARG A 263 -7.44 -21.31 1.47
C ARG A 263 -6.02 -21.87 1.53
N VAL A 264 -5.32 -21.86 0.39
CA VAL A 264 -3.95 -22.40 0.28
C VAL A 264 -2.94 -21.56 1.08
N LEU A 265 -3.00 -20.23 0.98
CA LEU A 265 -2.07 -19.32 1.66
C LEU A 265 -2.30 -19.25 3.17
N ARG A 266 -3.55 -19.14 3.63
CA ARG A 266 -3.86 -19.06 5.07
C ARG A 266 -3.39 -20.27 5.85
N SER A 267 -3.47 -21.47 5.26
CA SER A 267 -2.95 -22.69 5.90
C SER A 267 -1.43 -22.70 6.12
N ARG A 268 -0.71 -21.76 5.51
CA ARG A 268 0.75 -21.58 5.59
C ARG A 268 1.16 -20.27 6.29
N GLY A 269 0.20 -19.45 6.70
CA GLY A 269 0.46 -18.15 7.33
C GLY A 269 0.95 -17.06 6.37
N TYR A 270 0.75 -17.22 5.06
CA TYR A 270 1.13 -16.20 4.08
C TYR A 270 0.04 -15.13 3.90
N TYR A 271 0.48 -13.89 3.76
CA TYR A 271 -0.38 -12.74 3.53
C TYR A 271 -0.98 -12.76 2.12
N PHE A 272 -2.25 -12.39 1.98
CA PHE A 272 -2.91 -12.30 0.68
C PHE A 272 -3.52 -10.92 0.46
N SER A 273 -2.99 -10.19 -0.52
CA SER A 273 -3.59 -8.95 -1.01
C SER A 273 -4.04 -9.07 -2.46
N ALA A 274 -4.96 -8.21 -2.88
CA ALA A 274 -5.38 -8.09 -4.27
C ALA A 274 -5.54 -6.63 -4.66
N SER A 275 -5.08 -6.30 -5.87
CA SER A 275 -5.37 -5.05 -6.55
C SER A 275 -6.61 -5.27 -7.41
N VAL A 276 -7.62 -4.40 -7.25
CA VAL A 276 -8.94 -4.60 -7.86
C VAL A 276 -9.42 -3.29 -8.51
N PRO A 277 -9.88 -3.33 -9.78
CA PRO A 277 -10.45 -2.19 -10.47
C PRO A 277 -11.56 -1.48 -9.68
N ALA A 278 -11.55 -0.15 -9.67
CA ALA A 278 -12.53 0.67 -8.95
C ALA A 278 -13.97 0.48 -9.46
N ARG A 279 -14.91 0.42 -8.51
CA ARG A 279 -16.35 0.40 -8.74
C ARG A 279 -17.05 1.41 -7.83
N ILE A 280 -18.22 1.86 -8.25
CA ILE A 280 -19.11 2.72 -7.45
C ILE A 280 -20.50 2.10 -7.20
N SER A 281 -20.81 0.98 -7.86
CA SER A 281 -22.07 0.24 -7.75
C SER A 281 -21.90 -1.23 -8.17
N ASP A 282 -22.87 -2.06 -7.81
CA ASP A 282 -23.00 -3.43 -8.34
C ASP A 282 -23.55 -3.44 -9.78
N GLU A 283 -24.32 -2.42 -10.15
CA GLU A 283 -24.85 -2.27 -11.51
C GLU A 283 -23.69 -2.25 -12.52
N PRO A 284 -23.74 -3.09 -13.57
CA PRO A 284 -22.72 -3.09 -14.62
C PRO A 284 -22.62 -1.71 -15.27
N PHE A 285 -21.40 -1.19 -15.36
CA PHE A 285 -21.14 0.10 -16.00
C PHE A 285 -19.83 0.14 -16.77
N ASN A 286 -18.84 -0.65 -16.34
CA ASN A 286 -17.50 -0.65 -16.92
C ASN A 286 -17.00 -2.10 -17.01
N PRO A 287 -16.90 -2.66 -18.23
CA PRO A 287 -16.44 -4.03 -18.45
C PRO A 287 -15.09 -4.36 -17.82
N PHE A 288 -14.24 -3.35 -17.59
CA PHE A 288 -12.97 -3.51 -16.90
C PHE A 288 -13.15 -3.94 -15.43
N SER A 289 -14.18 -3.42 -14.75
CA SER A 289 -14.41 -3.62 -13.31
C SER A 289 -15.60 -4.53 -12.99
N ASP A 290 -16.55 -4.69 -13.90
CA ASP A 290 -17.79 -5.43 -13.69
C ASP A 290 -17.58 -6.91 -13.28
N PRO A 291 -16.57 -7.65 -13.79
CA PRO A 291 -16.34 -9.05 -13.42
C PRO A 291 -15.94 -9.28 -11.95
N PHE A 292 -15.56 -8.23 -11.22
CA PHE A 292 -14.96 -8.33 -9.88
C PHE A 292 -16.02 -8.21 -8.77
N ASP A 293 -16.30 -9.31 -8.08
CA ASP A 293 -17.15 -9.33 -6.88
C ASP A 293 -16.37 -8.88 -5.65
N TYR A 294 -16.58 -7.63 -5.24
CA TYR A 294 -15.92 -7.03 -4.08
C TYR A 294 -16.18 -7.77 -2.78
N SER A 295 -17.38 -8.34 -2.60
CA SER A 295 -17.75 -9.03 -1.35
C SER A 295 -17.02 -10.35 -1.23
N VAL A 296 -16.92 -11.12 -2.32
CA VAL A 296 -16.20 -12.40 -2.32
C VAL A 296 -14.70 -12.17 -2.19
N ILE A 297 -14.14 -11.27 -2.99
CA ILE A 297 -12.70 -10.95 -2.95
C ILE A 297 -12.33 -10.38 -1.57
N GLY A 298 -13.11 -9.43 -1.04
CA GLY A 298 -12.88 -8.83 0.29
C GLY A 298 -12.92 -9.84 1.45
N ARG A 299 -13.66 -10.96 1.32
CA ARG A 299 -13.61 -12.06 2.30
C ARG A 299 -12.35 -12.91 2.17
N ALA A 300 -11.88 -13.13 0.94
CA ALA A 300 -10.70 -13.93 0.64
C ALA A 300 -9.39 -13.26 1.12
N VAL A 301 -9.23 -11.96 0.87
CA VAL A 301 -7.96 -11.25 1.09
C VAL A 301 -7.81 -10.70 2.51
N ASP A 302 -6.56 -10.52 2.93
CA ASP A 302 -6.17 -9.78 4.14
C ASP A 302 -6.13 -8.27 3.87
N GLN A 303 -5.91 -7.88 2.61
CA GLN A 303 -5.97 -6.48 2.14
C GLN A 303 -6.55 -6.38 0.74
N PHE A 304 -7.48 -5.45 0.59
CA PHE A 304 -8.13 -5.11 -0.67
C PHE A 304 -7.62 -3.74 -1.12
N ILE A 305 -6.80 -3.73 -2.17
CA ILE A 305 -6.27 -2.51 -2.76
C ILE A 305 -7.19 -2.11 -3.91
N VAL A 306 -7.97 -1.04 -3.73
CA VAL A 306 -8.84 -0.53 -4.80
C VAL A 306 -8.06 0.46 -5.67
N MET A 307 -8.03 0.22 -6.98
CA MET A 307 -7.28 1.01 -7.96
C MET A 307 -7.97 2.35 -8.22
N LEU A 308 -7.42 3.43 -7.67
CA LEU A 308 -7.91 4.80 -7.75
C LEU A 308 -6.94 5.67 -8.55
N TYR A 309 -6.78 5.30 -9.82
CA TYR A 309 -6.11 6.08 -10.84
C TYR A 309 -6.80 5.80 -12.18
N ASN A 310 -6.54 6.66 -13.16
CA ASN A 310 -7.21 6.67 -14.46
C ASN A 310 -8.72 6.99 -14.39
N GLU A 311 -9.15 7.88 -13.49
CA GLU A 311 -10.46 8.56 -13.65
C GLU A 311 -10.49 9.28 -15.01
N PHE A 312 -9.36 9.94 -15.32
CA PHE A 312 -8.99 10.48 -16.62
C PHE A 312 -7.61 9.95 -17.03
N GLY A 313 -7.26 10.02 -18.31
CA GLY A 313 -5.97 9.56 -18.86
C GLY A 313 -5.99 8.21 -19.57
N TRP A 314 -7.10 7.45 -19.49
CA TRP A 314 -7.31 6.27 -20.33
C TRP A 314 -7.44 6.64 -21.82
N PRO A 315 -7.18 5.72 -22.77
CA PRO A 315 -7.21 6.02 -24.20
C PRO A 315 -8.56 6.58 -24.68
N GLY A 316 -8.59 7.84 -25.12
CA GLY A 316 -9.82 8.53 -25.55
C GLY A 316 -10.57 9.28 -24.44
N SER A 317 -10.03 9.31 -23.22
CA SER A 317 -10.54 10.15 -22.13
C SER A 317 -10.42 11.65 -22.44
N PRO A 318 -11.35 12.49 -21.95
CA PRO A 318 -11.14 13.93 -21.89
C PRO A 318 -9.99 14.29 -20.93
N PRO A 319 -9.45 15.51 -20.99
CA PRO A 319 -8.46 15.98 -20.02
C PRO A 319 -9.05 16.05 -18.61
N GLY A 320 -8.23 15.69 -17.62
CA GLY A 320 -8.61 15.79 -16.21
C GLY A 320 -7.62 15.12 -15.25
N PRO A 321 -7.88 15.23 -13.94
CA PRO A 321 -7.08 14.61 -12.88
C PRO A 321 -6.95 13.09 -13.04
N PRO A 322 -5.77 12.49 -12.79
CA PRO A 322 -5.66 11.03 -12.68
C PRO A 322 -6.64 10.43 -11.65
N VAL A 323 -6.86 11.14 -10.53
CA VAL A 323 -7.84 10.80 -9.49
C VAL A 323 -8.26 12.06 -8.73
N THR A 324 -9.54 12.40 -8.81
CA THR A 324 -10.14 13.45 -7.98
C THR A 324 -10.40 12.96 -6.56
N ILE A 325 -10.32 13.85 -5.56
CA ILE A 325 -10.69 13.53 -4.17
C ILE A 325 -12.15 13.08 -4.05
N GLY A 326 -13.04 13.62 -4.88
CA GLY A 326 -14.46 13.29 -4.90
C GLY A 326 -14.74 11.88 -5.44
N TRP A 327 -14.05 11.46 -6.51
CA TRP A 327 -14.17 10.10 -7.01
C TRP A 327 -13.57 9.07 -6.06
N MET A 328 -12.40 9.38 -5.46
CA MET A 328 -11.82 8.57 -4.38
C MET A 328 -12.84 8.34 -3.27
N GLU A 329 -13.53 9.39 -2.78
CA GLU A 329 -14.54 9.24 -1.74
C GLU A 329 -15.69 8.32 -2.16
N ARG A 330 -16.22 8.48 -3.37
CA ARG A 330 -17.33 7.65 -3.87
C ARG A 330 -16.96 6.17 -3.93
N VAL A 331 -15.82 5.85 -4.54
CA VAL A 331 -15.34 4.47 -4.69
C VAL A 331 -15.04 3.85 -3.32
N VAL A 332 -14.37 4.58 -2.42
CA VAL A 332 -14.06 4.05 -1.08
C VAL A 332 -15.35 3.80 -0.29
N ARG A 333 -16.31 4.72 -0.32
CA ARG A 333 -17.60 4.53 0.37
C ARG A 333 -18.37 3.33 -0.17
N TYR A 334 -18.39 3.13 -1.48
CA TYR A 334 -18.95 1.92 -2.07
C TYR A 334 -18.21 0.66 -1.58
N THR A 335 -16.88 0.66 -1.62
CA THR A 335 -16.04 -0.47 -1.18
C THR A 335 -16.31 -0.84 0.29
N MET A 336 -16.52 0.15 1.16
CA MET A 336 -16.88 -0.05 2.57
C MET A 336 -18.24 -0.74 2.79
N THR A 337 -19.14 -0.74 1.79
CA THR A 337 -20.39 -1.51 1.88
C THR A 337 -20.17 -3.01 1.69
N LYS A 338 -18.99 -3.41 1.16
CA LYS A 338 -18.67 -4.79 0.77
C LYS A 338 -17.74 -5.50 1.75
N MET A 339 -16.98 -4.74 2.55
CA MET A 339 -16.01 -5.27 3.51
C MET A 339 -15.66 -4.27 4.62
N PRO A 340 -15.06 -4.73 5.73
CA PRO A 340 -14.59 -3.83 6.78
C PRO A 340 -13.54 -2.82 6.28
N ALA A 341 -13.66 -1.55 6.71
CA ALA A 341 -12.79 -0.46 6.28
C ALA A 341 -11.29 -0.74 6.51
N TRP A 342 -10.94 -1.44 7.59
CA TRP A 342 -9.56 -1.79 7.93
C TRP A 342 -8.88 -2.73 6.93
N LYS A 343 -9.61 -3.34 5.99
CA LYS A 343 -9.04 -4.11 4.88
C LYS A 343 -8.69 -3.25 3.66
N ILE A 344 -9.28 -2.06 3.54
CA ILE A 344 -9.27 -1.27 2.31
C ILE A 344 -8.03 -0.39 2.25
N VAL A 345 -7.30 -0.46 1.15
CA VAL A 345 -6.22 0.47 0.79
C VAL A 345 -6.60 1.15 -0.52
N ALA A 346 -6.50 2.46 -0.58
CA ALA A 346 -6.77 3.25 -1.78
C ALA A 346 -5.48 3.43 -2.59
N ALA A 347 -5.34 2.78 -3.75
CA ALA A 347 -4.18 2.97 -4.62
C ALA A 347 -4.34 4.22 -5.48
N VAL A 348 -3.58 5.26 -5.17
CA VAL A 348 -3.62 6.55 -5.84
C VAL A 348 -2.40 6.69 -6.75
N SER A 349 -2.56 7.43 -7.84
CA SER A 349 -1.43 7.79 -8.70
C SER A 349 -0.45 8.70 -7.97
N VAL A 350 0.82 8.62 -8.34
CA VAL A 350 1.85 9.63 -8.08
C VAL A 350 2.46 10.17 -9.37
N PHE A 351 1.76 9.96 -10.48
CA PHE A 351 2.07 10.44 -11.83
C PHE A 351 0.92 11.30 -12.34
N GLY A 352 1.07 11.81 -13.56
CA GLY A 352 0.05 12.59 -14.25
C GLY A 352 -0.07 12.24 -15.73
N PHE A 353 -0.88 13.05 -16.42
CA PHE A 353 -1.05 13.02 -17.86
C PHE A 353 -0.92 14.43 -18.45
N ASP A 354 -0.30 14.50 -19.62
CA ASP A 354 -0.34 15.65 -20.50
C ASP A 354 -1.25 15.34 -21.68
N PHE A 355 -2.33 16.11 -21.79
CA PHE A 355 -3.32 16.02 -22.84
C PHE A 355 -3.07 17.07 -23.90
N ASN A 356 -2.74 16.64 -25.12
CA ASN A 356 -2.76 17.51 -26.29
C ASN A 356 -4.22 17.66 -26.77
N LEU A 357 -4.77 18.86 -26.57
CA LEU A 357 -6.19 19.16 -26.77
C LEU A 357 -6.57 19.24 -28.25
N ASP A 358 -5.61 19.45 -29.15
CA ASP A 358 -5.87 19.60 -30.58
C ASP A 358 -5.73 18.26 -31.34
N THR A 359 -4.91 17.33 -30.85
CA THR A 359 -4.77 15.96 -31.41
C THR A 359 -5.58 14.91 -30.66
N GLY A 360 -6.04 15.21 -29.44
CA GLY A 360 -6.73 14.27 -28.57
C GLY A 360 -5.84 13.17 -27.96
N ARG A 361 -4.51 13.29 -28.11
CA ARG A 361 -3.55 12.34 -27.54
C ARG A 361 -3.19 12.74 -26.11
N ASN A 362 -2.95 11.75 -25.26
CA ASN A 362 -2.38 11.97 -23.94
C ASN A 362 -1.08 11.18 -23.76
N THR A 363 -0.23 11.65 -22.86
CA THR A 363 1.05 11.01 -22.51
C THR A 363 1.26 11.02 -21.01
N TYR A 364 1.83 9.94 -20.47
CA TYR A 364 2.22 9.87 -19.07
C TYR A 364 3.29 10.90 -18.73
N VAL A 365 3.21 11.47 -17.52
CA VAL A 365 4.24 12.33 -16.94
C VAL A 365 4.54 11.94 -15.50
N THR A 366 5.82 11.94 -15.13
CA THR A 366 6.24 11.99 -13.72
C THR A 366 6.05 13.40 -13.17
N TYR A 367 6.14 13.56 -11.85
CA TYR A 367 6.18 14.89 -11.22
C TYR A 367 7.29 15.76 -11.83
N GLU A 368 8.50 15.21 -11.97
CA GLU A 368 9.64 15.94 -12.54
C GLU A 368 9.37 16.38 -13.99
N MET A 369 8.80 15.51 -14.82
CA MET A 369 8.44 15.84 -16.20
C MET A 369 7.42 16.98 -16.26
N ALA A 370 6.40 16.94 -15.40
CA ALA A 370 5.37 17.97 -15.32
C ALA A 370 5.97 19.33 -14.91
N VAL A 371 6.77 19.36 -13.84
CA VAL A 371 7.41 20.60 -13.34
C VAL A 371 8.38 21.19 -14.36
N ASN A 372 9.19 20.34 -15.01
CA ASN A 372 10.13 20.80 -16.04
C ASN A 372 9.39 21.36 -17.26
N ARG A 373 8.27 20.75 -17.65
CA ARG A 373 7.44 21.25 -18.76
C ARG A 373 6.80 22.59 -18.43
N ALA A 374 6.21 22.75 -17.24
CA ALA A 374 5.68 24.03 -16.79
C ALA A 374 6.77 25.12 -16.83
N ARG A 375 7.98 24.82 -16.34
CA ARG A 375 9.13 25.75 -16.39
C ARG A 375 9.51 26.12 -17.83
N ASN A 376 9.59 25.14 -18.72
CA ASN A 376 10.03 25.35 -20.11
C ASN A 376 9.06 26.25 -20.90
N TYR A 377 7.77 26.16 -20.61
CA TYR A 377 6.73 26.98 -21.27
C TYR A 377 6.33 28.22 -20.47
N GLY A 378 6.96 28.49 -19.32
CA GLY A 378 6.63 29.63 -18.46
C GLY A 378 5.23 29.56 -17.87
N SER A 379 4.69 28.35 -17.70
CA SER A 379 3.34 28.11 -17.19
C SER A 379 3.31 28.07 -15.67
N GLU A 380 2.32 28.73 -15.08
CA GLU A 380 2.06 28.65 -13.64
C GLU A 380 1.37 27.33 -13.29
N ILE A 381 1.91 26.61 -12.30
CA ILE A 381 1.26 25.44 -11.72
C ILE A 381 0.27 25.91 -10.66
N ILE A 382 -1.02 25.73 -10.93
CA ILE A 382 -2.10 25.99 -9.98
C ILE A 382 -2.50 24.71 -9.25
N PHE A 383 -3.22 24.87 -8.13
CA PHE A 383 -3.81 23.75 -7.40
C PHE A 383 -5.33 23.87 -7.47
N ASP A 384 -5.99 22.91 -8.10
CA ASP A 384 -7.45 22.91 -8.18
C ASP A 384 -8.04 22.44 -6.85
N GLU A 385 -8.58 23.37 -6.08
CA GLU A 385 -9.12 23.10 -4.73
C GLU A 385 -10.32 22.15 -4.74
N LYS A 386 -11.08 22.06 -5.83
CA LYS A 386 -12.25 21.19 -5.92
C LYS A 386 -11.85 19.72 -6.06
N THR A 387 -10.88 19.43 -6.91
CA THR A 387 -10.38 18.09 -7.20
C THR A 387 -9.24 17.67 -6.27
N GLN A 388 -8.59 18.66 -5.63
CA GLN A 388 -7.37 18.52 -4.83
C GLN A 388 -6.21 17.95 -5.66
N THR A 389 -6.00 18.52 -6.85
CA THR A 389 -4.99 18.07 -7.82
C THR A 389 -4.30 19.27 -8.47
N PRO A 390 -2.96 19.27 -8.61
CA PRO A 390 -2.24 20.31 -9.33
C PRO A 390 -2.42 20.19 -10.85
N MET A 391 -2.40 21.35 -11.53
CA MET A 391 -2.50 21.41 -12.99
C MET A 391 -1.82 22.65 -13.58
N PHE A 392 -1.53 22.60 -14.87
CA PHE A 392 -1.22 23.79 -15.68
C PHE A 392 -1.59 23.56 -17.15
N SER A 393 -1.67 24.63 -17.92
CA SER A 393 -1.85 24.58 -19.37
C SER A 393 -0.73 25.31 -20.09
N TYR A 394 -0.46 24.90 -21.33
CA TYR A 394 0.55 25.54 -22.17
C TYR A 394 0.21 25.36 -23.66
N THR A 395 0.92 26.09 -24.53
CA THR A 395 0.89 25.90 -25.97
C THR A 395 2.27 25.47 -26.42
N ASP A 396 2.36 24.34 -27.13
CA ASP A 396 3.64 23.81 -27.62
C ASP A 396 4.21 24.65 -28.78
N SER A 397 5.42 24.33 -29.22
CA SER A 397 6.08 25.03 -30.34
C SER A 397 5.38 24.85 -31.69
N GLU A 398 4.50 23.86 -31.83
CA GLU A 398 3.70 23.60 -33.04
C GLU A 398 2.35 24.35 -32.99
N GLY A 399 2.05 25.04 -31.89
CA GLY A 399 0.81 25.76 -31.69
C GLY A 399 -0.32 24.92 -31.08
N ASN A 400 -0.04 23.66 -30.70
CA ASN A 400 -1.04 22.82 -30.05
C ASN A 400 -1.23 23.23 -28.59
N ARG A 401 -2.46 23.19 -28.11
CA ARG A 401 -2.84 23.46 -26.72
C ARG A 401 -2.74 22.19 -25.89
N HIS A 402 -2.26 22.35 -24.68
CA HIS A 402 -2.04 21.27 -23.74
C HIS A 402 -2.62 21.57 -22.36
N GLU A 403 -3.10 20.52 -21.70
CA GLU A 403 -3.53 20.55 -20.30
C GLU A 403 -2.84 19.41 -19.55
N VAL A 404 -2.15 19.73 -18.46
CA VAL A 404 -1.38 18.77 -17.68
C VAL A 404 -1.95 18.66 -16.27
N TRP A 405 -2.32 17.45 -15.88
CA TRP A 405 -2.77 17.11 -14.53
C TRP A 405 -1.84 16.09 -13.92
N PHE A 406 -1.37 16.31 -12.70
CA PHE A 406 -0.40 15.43 -12.04
C PHE A 406 -0.61 15.40 -10.53
N GLU A 407 0.27 14.74 -9.80
CA GLU A 407 0.16 14.56 -8.35
C GLU A 407 1.39 15.15 -7.65
N ASP A 408 1.18 15.72 -6.47
CA ASP A 408 2.24 16.27 -5.62
C ASP A 408 2.00 15.99 -4.12
N ALA A 409 2.84 16.53 -3.25
CA ALA A 409 2.67 16.37 -1.81
C ALA A 409 1.33 16.89 -1.27
N ARG A 410 0.76 17.94 -1.88
CA ARG A 410 -0.52 18.56 -1.43
C ARG A 410 -1.68 17.62 -1.77
N SER A 411 -1.73 17.11 -3.00
CA SER A 411 -2.79 16.20 -3.44
C SER A 411 -2.75 14.87 -2.67
N LEU A 412 -1.56 14.29 -2.46
CA LEU A 412 -1.45 13.06 -1.67
C LEU A 412 -1.84 13.28 -0.20
N LYS A 413 -1.45 14.41 0.40
CA LYS A 413 -1.86 14.77 1.77
C LYS A 413 -3.39 14.84 1.91
N ALA A 414 -4.07 15.44 0.94
CA ALA A 414 -5.53 15.49 0.93
C ALA A 414 -6.16 14.07 0.89
N LYS A 415 -5.61 13.20 0.04
CA LYS A 415 -6.04 11.80 -0.13
C LYS A 415 -5.78 10.95 1.12
N ILE A 416 -4.62 11.09 1.76
CA ILE A 416 -4.32 10.46 3.07
C ILE A 416 -5.27 10.97 4.15
N GLY A 417 -5.54 12.28 4.17
CA GLY A 417 -6.51 12.88 5.09
C GLY A 417 -7.91 12.28 4.92
N LEU A 418 -8.36 12.08 3.68
CA LEU A 418 -9.63 11.41 3.39
C LEU A 418 -9.61 9.94 3.85
N ALA A 419 -8.55 9.19 3.52
CA ALA A 419 -8.39 7.80 3.94
C ALA A 419 -8.50 7.64 5.47
N TRP A 420 -7.83 8.53 6.21
CA TRP A 420 -7.90 8.56 7.67
C TRP A 420 -9.29 8.90 8.20
N ARG A 421 -9.98 9.90 7.62
CA ARG A 421 -11.35 10.26 8.02
C ARG A 421 -12.36 9.15 7.76
N LEU A 422 -12.20 8.41 6.66
CA LEU A 422 -13.05 7.28 6.32
C LEU A 422 -12.71 6.01 7.12
N GLY A 423 -11.58 6.00 7.84
CA GLY A 423 -11.14 4.88 8.66
C GLY A 423 -10.67 3.67 7.85
N ILE A 424 -10.25 3.87 6.60
CA ILE A 424 -9.64 2.81 5.80
C ILE A 424 -8.18 2.56 6.23
N ARG A 425 -7.61 1.42 5.83
CA ARG A 425 -6.28 0.98 6.24
C ARG A 425 -5.18 1.97 5.83
N GLY A 426 -5.31 2.57 4.66
CA GLY A 426 -4.36 3.57 4.17
C GLY A 426 -4.39 3.77 2.66
N VAL A 427 -3.25 4.15 2.11
CA VAL A 427 -3.07 4.44 0.68
C VAL A 427 -1.96 3.58 0.07
N ALA A 428 -2.04 3.39 -1.24
CA ALA A 428 -1.01 2.79 -2.06
C ALA A 428 -0.54 3.79 -3.11
N LEU A 429 0.77 3.87 -3.37
CA LEU A 429 1.36 4.75 -4.36
C LEU A 429 1.65 3.94 -5.62
N TRP A 430 0.95 4.24 -6.71
CA TRP A 430 1.26 3.73 -8.05
C TRP A 430 1.92 4.87 -8.85
N ARG A 431 3.24 4.89 -9.04
CA ARG A 431 4.25 3.98 -8.48
C ARG A 431 5.51 4.71 -8.02
N LEU A 432 6.33 4.03 -7.21
CA LEU A 432 7.60 4.57 -6.72
C LEU A 432 8.55 4.90 -7.89
N GLY A 433 9.26 6.03 -7.76
CA GLY A 433 10.16 6.60 -8.76
C GLY A 433 9.52 7.71 -9.62
N MET A 434 8.20 7.88 -9.59
CA MET A 434 7.50 8.91 -10.40
C MET A 434 7.03 10.11 -9.58
N GLU A 435 7.05 9.97 -8.25
CA GLU A 435 6.44 10.89 -7.30
C GLU A 435 7.21 12.21 -7.10
N ASP A 436 6.51 13.21 -6.57
CA ASP A 436 7.10 14.40 -5.96
C ASP A 436 8.00 14.02 -4.76
N PRO A 437 9.29 14.39 -4.73
CA PRO A 437 10.14 14.18 -3.55
C PRO A 437 9.56 14.81 -2.26
N GLY A 438 8.74 15.86 -2.39
CA GLY A 438 8.01 16.49 -1.29
C GLY A 438 7.05 15.55 -0.57
N ILE A 439 6.56 14.48 -1.22
CA ILE A 439 5.70 13.46 -0.62
C ILE A 439 6.40 12.80 0.57
N TRP A 440 7.67 12.48 0.45
CA TRP A 440 8.43 11.81 1.51
C TRP A 440 8.63 12.71 2.73
N THR A 441 8.87 14.00 2.47
CA THR A 441 8.96 15.02 3.53
C THR A 441 7.62 15.20 4.23
N MET A 442 6.52 15.26 3.47
CA MET A 442 5.16 15.35 4.01
C MET A 442 4.82 14.11 4.86
N LEU A 443 5.10 12.90 4.38
CA LEU A 443 4.88 11.67 5.13
C LEU A 443 5.66 11.66 6.45
N ALA A 444 6.92 12.12 6.45
CA ALA A 444 7.74 12.17 7.65
C ALA A 444 7.23 13.16 8.70
N ASN A 445 6.69 14.30 8.26
CA ASN A 445 6.35 15.40 9.15
C ASN A 445 4.89 15.42 9.56
N GLU A 446 3.98 14.89 8.74
CA GLU A 446 2.54 15.11 8.88
C GLU A 446 1.73 13.83 9.01
N VAL A 447 2.34 12.66 8.76
CA VAL A 447 1.68 11.36 8.82
C VAL A 447 2.45 10.43 9.76
N VAL A 448 1.73 9.51 10.39
CA VAL A 448 2.33 8.37 11.08
C VAL A 448 2.16 7.16 10.19
N VAL A 449 3.24 6.79 9.48
CA VAL A 449 3.23 5.60 8.64
C VAL A 449 3.28 4.37 9.52
N LYS A 450 2.14 3.69 9.58
CA LYS A 450 1.96 2.47 10.34
C LYS A 450 2.73 1.35 9.66
N LYS A 451 3.81 0.85 10.28
CA LYS A 451 4.38 -0.45 9.91
C LYS A 451 3.36 -1.54 10.25
N VAL A 452 3.53 -2.71 9.63
CA VAL A 452 2.74 -3.94 9.82
C VAL A 452 1.85 -3.96 11.06
N TYR A 453 0.54 -4.16 10.85
CA TYR A 453 -0.45 -4.41 11.90
C TYR A 453 -1.70 -5.03 11.29
#